data_AF-C5CHI1-F1
#
_entry.id   AF-C5CHI1-F1
#
_cell.length_a   1.000
_cell.length_b   1.000
_cell.length_c   1.000
_cell.angle_alpha   90.00
_cell.angle_beta   90.00
_cell.angle_gamma   90.00
#
_symmetry.space_group_name_H-M   'P 1'
#
loop_
_entity.id
_entity.type
_entity.pdbx_description
1 polymer ?
#
loop_
_entity_poly.entity_id
_entity_poly.type
_entity_poly.pdbx_seq_one_letter_code
_entity_poly.pdbx_strand_id
1 'polypeptide(L)'
;MEEITLKPTRRAFFVRYTIYLYYVIIGVLMLVFGNLHNPEGSRLGMLLNFGWLTTYLGLFGLWLLLTIIPGIILAFKRRTFLWFFWPAILNLVGWIISLLLGEKYPDHRLWIDNAPILLFLIIGIVALAIIDFYRMTFKYTITENSIEIKYGLFNANKHMVLLNHVTNVLLKRSFLERLIGVGHIIPVSSSGIGSGDKGVLGGVTADVGSKVSVGGFMGGISTEKEFVANPKNCIYGVSKPEKIFEELRSKL
;
A
#
# COMPACT_ATOMS: atom_id res chain seq x y z
N MET A 1 13.94 -34.79 -10.29
CA MET A 1 13.73 -34.15 -8.98
C MET A 1 12.95 -32.86 -9.22
N GLU A 2 12.03 -32.53 -8.31
CA GLU A 2 10.86 -31.70 -8.61
C GLU A 2 11.15 -30.19 -8.48
N GLU A 3 11.04 -29.45 -9.58
CA GLU A 3 11.09 -27.97 -9.59
C GLU A 3 9.81 -27.42 -8.93
N ILE A 4 9.94 -26.71 -7.80
CA ILE A 4 8.77 -26.14 -7.13
C ILE A 4 8.58 -24.70 -7.60
N THR A 5 7.47 -24.47 -8.30
CA THR A 5 7.09 -23.12 -8.73
C THR A 5 6.01 -22.55 -7.82
N LEU A 6 6.28 -21.37 -7.26
CA LEU A 6 5.42 -20.67 -6.32
C LEU A 6 5.02 -19.31 -6.88
N LYS A 7 3.84 -18.83 -6.48
CA LYS A 7 3.32 -17.50 -6.82
C LYS A 7 2.76 -16.83 -5.57
N PRO A 8 2.81 -15.48 -5.49
CA PRO A 8 2.17 -14.78 -4.40
C PRO A 8 0.66 -14.99 -4.42
N THR A 9 0.11 -15.36 -3.27
CA THR A 9 -1.33 -15.47 -3.09
C THR A 9 -2.01 -14.10 -3.02
N ARG A 10 -3.28 -14.02 -3.45
CA ARG A 10 -4.10 -12.80 -3.28
C ARG A 10 -4.16 -12.34 -1.82
N ARG A 11 -4.23 -13.33 -0.93
CA ARG A 11 -4.24 -13.19 0.52
C ARG A 11 -3.03 -12.44 1.10
N ALA A 12 -1.86 -12.58 0.47
CA ALA A 12 -0.65 -11.84 0.87
C ALA A 12 -0.75 -10.32 0.67
N PHE A 13 -1.68 -9.88 -0.18
CA PHE A 13 -1.93 -8.47 -0.49
C PHE A 13 -3.23 -7.96 0.18
N PHE A 14 -3.82 -8.74 1.09
CA PHE A 14 -5.12 -8.49 1.71
C PHE A 14 -5.27 -7.07 2.28
N VAL A 15 -4.26 -6.57 3.00
CA VAL A 15 -4.30 -5.21 3.57
C VAL A 15 -4.43 -4.14 2.48
N ARG A 16 -3.72 -4.28 1.35
CA ARG A 16 -3.82 -3.32 0.25
C ARG A 16 -5.19 -3.40 -0.41
N TYR A 17 -5.67 -4.61 -0.71
CA TYR A 17 -7.01 -4.83 -1.26
C TYR A 17 -8.10 -4.21 -0.38
N THR A 18 -8.03 -4.43 0.93
CA THR A 18 -9.03 -3.94 1.88
C THR A 18 -9.10 -2.41 1.89
N ILE A 19 -7.96 -1.71 1.83
CA ILE A 19 -7.92 -0.25 1.87
C ILE A 19 -8.52 0.36 0.60
N TYR A 20 -8.15 -0.14 -0.58
CA TYR A 20 -8.71 0.40 -1.83
C TYR A 20 -10.17 -0.01 -2.03
N LEU A 21 -10.55 -1.21 -1.60
CA LEU A 21 -11.95 -1.62 -1.57
C LEU A 21 -12.77 -0.73 -0.64
N TYR A 22 -12.23 -0.36 0.52
CA TYR A 22 -12.85 0.60 1.42
C TYR A 22 -13.11 1.95 0.74
N TYR A 23 -12.14 2.50 -0.02
CA TYR A 23 -12.36 3.74 -0.76
C TYR A 23 -13.46 3.63 -1.83
N VAL A 24 -13.55 2.48 -2.52
CA VAL A 24 -14.63 2.24 -3.48
C VAL A 24 -15.98 2.18 -2.76
N ILE A 25 -16.09 1.41 -1.67
CA ILE A 25 -17.34 1.27 -0.91
C ILE A 25 -17.78 2.62 -0.36
N ILE A 26 -16.88 3.36 0.29
CA ILE A 26 -17.23 4.64 0.89
C ILE A 26 -17.56 5.68 -0.18
N GLY A 27 -16.89 5.64 -1.33
CA GLY A 27 -17.20 6.50 -2.47
C GLY A 27 -18.60 6.22 -3.02
N VAL A 28 -18.95 4.94 -3.22
CA VAL A 28 -20.29 4.55 -3.66
C VAL A 28 -21.36 4.95 -2.64
N LEU A 29 -21.13 4.70 -1.35
CA LEU A 29 -22.04 5.11 -0.28
C LEU A 29 -22.26 6.63 -0.28
N MET A 30 -21.19 7.41 -0.45
CA MET A 30 -21.26 8.87 -0.46
C MET A 30 -21.81 9.46 -1.74
N LEU A 31 -21.81 8.73 -2.87
CA LEU A 31 -22.54 9.14 -4.08
C LEU A 31 -24.04 8.83 -4.00
N VAL A 32 -24.41 7.72 -3.35
CA VAL A 32 -25.81 7.25 -3.29
C VAL A 32 -26.58 7.92 -2.15
N PHE A 33 -25.97 8.03 -0.98
CA PHE A 33 -26.62 8.54 0.23
C PHE A 33 -26.13 9.93 0.63
N GLY A 34 -24.88 10.23 0.32
CA GLY A 34 -24.32 11.57 0.43
C GLY A 34 -24.52 12.36 -0.87
N ASN A 35 -24.40 13.68 -0.76
CA ASN A 35 -24.19 14.54 -1.91
C ASN A 35 -23.44 15.77 -1.41
N LEU A 36 -22.22 15.99 -1.88
CA LEU A 36 -21.42 17.14 -1.46
C LEU A 36 -21.91 18.45 -2.11
N HIS A 37 -22.57 18.37 -3.27
CA HIS A 37 -23.13 19.52 -3.97
C HIS A 37 -24.38 20.08 -3.25
N ASN A 38 -25.30 19.19 -2.91
CA ASN A 38 -26.52 19.52 -2.18
C ASN A 38 -26.66 18.62 -0.94
N PRO A 39 -25.91 18.91 0.14
CA PRO A 39 -25.94 18.13 1.36
C PRO A 39 -27.33 18.13 2.00
N GLU A 40 -28.02 19.27 2.03
CA GLU A 40 -29.36 19.37 2.63
C GLU A 40 -30.39 18.45 1.99
N GLY A 41 -30.34 18.32 0.65
CA GLY A 41 -31.19 17.40 -0.09
C GLY A 41 -30.75 15.93 -0.04
N SER A 42 -29.57 15.64 0.50
CA SER A 42 -29.04 14.27 0.59
C SER A 42 -29.61 13.53 1.80
N ARG A 43 -29.75 12.20 1.69
CA ARG A 43 -30.25 11.36 2.79
C ARG A 43 -29.39 11.47 4.04
N LEU A 44 -28.07 11.54 3.88
CA LEU A 44 -27.13 11.73 4.99
C LEU A 44 -27.22 13.15 5.57
N GLY A 45 -27.38 14.17 4.74
CA GLY A 45 -27.54 15.54 5.24
C GLY A 45 -28.87 15.78 5.95
N MET A 46 -29.95 15.12 5.53
CA MET A 46 -31.22 15.12 6.28
C MET A 46 -31.06 14.56 7.70
N LEU A 47 -30.21 13.54 7.89
CA LEU A 47 -29.91 12.99 9.22
C LEU A 47 -29.03 13.93 10.07
N LEU A 48 -28.20 14.74 9.42
CA LEU A 48 -27.32 15.74 10.06
C LEU A 48 -27.95 17.15 10.10
N ASN A 49 -29.25 17.29 9.80
CA ASN A 49 -29.90 18.56 9.53
C ASN A 49 -30.17 19.38 10.80
N PHE A 50 -29.12 20.03 11.29
CA PHE A 50 -29.17 21.04 12.36
C PHE A 50 -29.11 22.48 11.82
N GLY A 51 -29.25 22.65 10.49
CA GLY A 51 -29.06 23.91 9.77
C GLY A 51 -28.13 23.77 8.56
N TRP A 52 -28.14 24.74 7.65
CA TRP A 52 -27.38 24.68 6.39
C TRP A 52 -25.88 24.50 6.63
N LEU A 53 -25.25 25.46 7.32
CA LEU A 53 -23.82 25.48 7.59
C LEU A 53 -23.33 24.22 8.32
N THR A 54 -24.10 23.75 9.30
CA THR A 54 -23.78 22.54 10.07
C THR A 54 -23.90 21.28 9.23
N THR A 55 -24.87 21.21 8.31
CA THR A 55 -25.05 20.05 7.41
C THR A 55 -23.91 19.97 6.40
N TYR A 56 -23.53 21.11 5.81
CA TYR A 56 -22.36 21.20 4.94
C TYR A 56 -21.12 20.76 5.72
N LEU A 57 -20.72 21.49 6.77
CA LEU A 57 -19.51 21.19 7.53
C LEU A 57 -19.47 19.76 8.08
N GLY A 58 -20.63 19.23 8.52
CA GLY A 58 -20.76 17.86 8.99
C GLY A 58 -20.46 16.82 7.91
N LEU A 59 -21.07 16.97 6.73
CA LEU A 59 -20.87 16.02 5.62
C LEU A 59 -19.45 16.12 5.04
N PHE A 60 -18.91 17.34 4.90
CA PHE A 60 -17.52 17.58 4.49
C PHE A 60 -16.54 16.97 5.50
N GLY A 61 -16.73 17.25 6.79
CA GLY A 61 -15.89 16.73 7.85
C GLY A 61 -15.94 15.20 7.91
N LEU A 62 -17.13 14.61 7.78
CA LEU A 62 -17.33 13.17 7.70
C LEU A 62 -16.57 12.57 6.50
N TRP A 63 -16.68 13.17 5.31
CA TRP A 63 -15.96 12.72 4.12
C TRP A 63 -14.44 12.74 4.30
N LEU A 64 -13.89 13.85 4.81
CA LEU A 64 -12.45 13.96 5.07
C LEU A 64 -11.99 12.94 6.10
N LEU A 65 -12.75 12.78 7.19
CA LEU A 65 -12.45 11.82 8.24
C LEU A 65 -12.41 10.39 7.66
N LEU A 66 -13.43 10.00 6.89
CA LEU A 66 -13.52 8.70 6.26
C LEU A 66 -12.38 8.41 5.29
N THR A 67 -11.93 9.42 4.52
CA THR A 67 -10.83 9.25 3.56
C THR A 67 -9.45 9.26 4.23
N ILE A 68 -9.29 9.94 5.36
CA ILE A 68 -8.02 10.05 6.08
C ILE A 68 -7.76 8.83 7.00
N ILE A 69 -8.80 8.19 7.56
CA ILE A 69 -8.66 7.02 8.46
C ILE A 69 -7.68 5.96 7.92
N PRO A 70 -7.81 5.45 6.68
CA PRO A 70 -6.90 4.42 6.20
C PRO A 70 -5.45 4.92 6.05
N GLY A 71 -5.27 6.20 5.72
CA GLY A 71 -3.96 6.86 5.67
C GLY A 71 -3.29 6.91 7.04
N ILE A 72 -4.05 7.23 8.09
CA ILE A 72 -3.58 7.22 9.48
C ILE A 72 -3.16 5.81 9.89
N ILE A 73 -4.00 4.80 9.64
CA ILE A 73 -3.70 3.40 9.96
C ILE A 73 -2.41 2.94 9.28
N LEU A 74 -2.19 3.32 8.02
CA LEU A 74 -0.96 3.02 7.29
C LEU A 74 0.26 3.77 7.84
N ALA A 75 0.09 5.03 8.22
CA ALA A 75 1.17 5.86 8.76
C ALA A 75 1.69 5.32 10.11
N PHE A 76 0.81 4.79 10.96
CA PHE A 76 1.23 4.12 12.19
C PHE A 76 1.90 2.77 11.91
N LYS A 77 1.43 2.01 10.90
CA LYS A 77 1.99 0.69 10.58
C LYS A 77 3.32 0.75 9.82
N ARG A 78 3.56 1.80 9.03
CA ARG A 78 4.78 1.95 8.22
C ARG A 78 5.40 3.31 8.52
N ARG A 79 6.69 3.33 8.85
CA ARG A 79 7.54 4.54 9.04
C ARG A 79 7.76 5.35 7.73
N THR A 80 6.72 5.56 6.96
CA THR A 80 6.67 6.37 5.75
C THR A 80 5.50 7.33 5.88
N PHE A 81 5.69 8.35 6.72
CA PHE A 81 4.68 9.35 7.09
C PHE A 81 4.06 10.04 5.86
N LEU A 82 4.75 10.07 4.71
CA LEU A 82 4.26 10.64 3.45
C LEU A 82 2.97 10.01 2.91
N TRP A 83 2.68 8.74 3.23
CA TRP A 83 1.44 8.10 2.76
C TRP A 83 0.17 8.68 3.41
N PHE A 84 0.31 9.40 4.53
CA PHE A 84 -0.79 10.11 5.17
C PHE A 84 -1.28 11.32 4.36
N PHE A 85 -0.39 12.00 3.63
CA PHE A 85 -0.74 13.20 2.87
C PHE A 85 -1.46 12.90 1.57
N TRP A 86 -1.36 11.68 1.04
CA TRP A 86 -1.95 11.32 -0.24
C TRP A 86 -3.48 11.50 -0.29
N PRO A 87 -4.27 11.01 0.69
CA PRO A 87 -5.70 11.30 0.75
C PRO A 87 -6.02 12.79 0.84
N ALA A 88 -5.21 13.58 1.56
CA ALA A 88 -5.42 15.02 1.67
C ALA A 88 -5.20 15.73 0.33
N ILE A 89 -4.12 15.35 -0.40
CA ILE A 89 -3.84 15.87 -1.74
C ILE A 89 -4.97 15.50 -2.71
N LEU A 90 -5.44 14.26 -2.69
CA LEU A 90 -6.55 13.84 -3.56
C LEU A 90 -7.85 14.61 -3.30
N ASN A 91 -8.16 14.85 -2.03
CA ASN A 91 -9.31 15.69 -1.67
C ASN A 91 -9.13 17.11 -2.21
N LEU A 92 -7.96 17.72 -1.99
CA LEU A 92 -7.64 19.06 -2.48
C LEU A 92 -7.78 19.14 -4.00
N VAL A 93 -7.25 18.17 -4.74
CA VAL A 93 -7.38 18.09 -6.20
C VAL A 93 -8.85 17.98 -6.62
N GLY A 94 -9.64 17.13 -5.95
CA GLY A 94 -11.07 17.01 -6.22
C GLY A 94 -11.83 18.31 -6.02
N TRP A 95 -11.52 19.05 -4.94
CA TRP A 95 -12.13 20.35 -4.67
C TRP A 95 -11.75 21.40 -5.70
N ILE A 96 -10.48 21.45 -6.10
CA ILE A 96 -10.02 22.35 -7.17
C ILE A 96 -10.77 22.06 -8.48
N ILE A 97 -10.95 20.78 -8.82
CA ILE A 97 -11.70 20.38 -10.02
C ILE A 97 -13.15 20.86 -9.94
N SER A 98 -13.81 20.65 -8.80
CA SER A 98 -15.18 21.14 -8.58
C SER A 98 -15.27 22.66 -8.75
N LEU A 99 -14.36 23.42 -8.14
CA LEU A 99 -14.36 24.88 -8.22
C LEU A 99 -14.10 25.42 -9.63
N LEU A 100 -13.15 24.82 -10.36
CA LEU A 100 -12.76 25.31 -11.69
C LEU A 100 -13.73 24.91 -12.79
N LEU A 101 -14.35 23.73 -12.68
CA LEU A 101 -15.17 23.16 -13.75
C LEU A 101 -16.67 23.21 -13.46
N GLY A 102 -17.08 23.35 -12.20
CA GLY A 102 -18.48 23.26 -11.77
C GLY A 102 -19.36 24.36 -12.38
N GLU A 103 -18.84 25.59 -12.44
CA GLU A 103 -19.54 26.71 -13.10
C GLU A 103 -19.44 26.65 -14.63
N LYS A 104 -18.36 26.08 -15.16
CA LYS A 104 -18.08 26.04 -16.60
C LYS A 104 -18.97 25.05 -17.35
N TYR A 105 -19.42 23.98 -16.69
CA TYR A 105 -20.20 22.90 -17.30
C TYR A 105 -21.45 22.57 -16.47
N PRO A 106 -22.50 23.40 -16.56
CA PRO A 106 -23.70 23.25 -15.74
C PRO A 106 -24.43 21.91 -15.95
N ASP A 107 -24.43 21.38 -17.17
CA ASP A 107 -25.06 20.09 -17.51
C ASP A 107 -24.41 18.89 -16.81
N HIS A 108 -23.16 19.04 -16.33
CA HIS A 108 -22.39 18.00 -15.67
C HIS A 108 -22.09 18.32 -14.20
N ARG A 109 -22.74 19.35 -13.65
CA ARG A 109 -22.45 19.90 -12.32
C ARG A 109 -22.57 18.88 -11.20
N LEU A 110 -23.55 17.97 -11.25
CA LEU A 110 -23.71 16.89 -10.27
C LEU A 110 -22.44 16.01 -10.14
N TRP A 111 -21.78 15.72 -11.25
CA TRP A 111 -20.56 14.89 -11.26
C TRP A 111 -19.34 15.71 -10.85
N ILE A 112 -19.22 16.92 -11.39
CA ILE A 112 -18.09 17.81 -11.16
C ILE A 112 -18.03 18.26 -9.70
N ASP A 113 -19.17 18.58 -9.08
CA ASP A 113 -19.22 19.03 -7.69
C ASP A 113 -18.98 17.88 -6.70
N ASN A 114 -19.21 16.63 -7.13
CA ASN A 114 -18.81 15.43 -6.40
C ASN A 114 -17.44 14.88 -6.85
N ALA A 115 -16.60 15.68 -7.53
CA ALA A 115 -15.27 15.29 -8.00
C ALA A 115 -14.38 14.66 -6.92
N PRO A 116 -14.32 15.14 -5.66
CA PRO A 116 -13.57 14.46 -4.60
C PRO A 116 -13.98 12.98 -4.45
N ILE A 117 -15.28 12.70 -4.45
CA ILE A 117 -15.79 11.34 -4.29
C ILE A 117 -15.44 10.48 -5.51
N LEU A 118 -15.64 11.02 -6.72
CA LEU A 118 -15.34 10.33 -7.96
C LEU A 118 -13.86 9.98 -8.08
N LEU A 119 -12.95 10.88 -7.69
CA LEU A 119 -11.52 10.62 -7.70
C LEU A 119 -11.15 9.42 -6.82
N PHE A 120 -11.66 9.37 -5.58
CA PHE A 120 -11.40 8.24 -4.68
C PHE A 120 -11.97 6.92 -5.21
N LEU A 121 -13.15 6.97 -5.84
CA LEU A 121 -13.76 5.81 -6.48
C LEU A 121 -12.90 5.30 -7.65
N ILE A 122 -12.54 6.18 -8.58
CA ILE A 122 -11.72 5.85 -9.76
C ILE A 122 -10.35 5.32 -9.31
N ILE A 123 -9.68 6.02 -8.39
CA ILE A 123 -8.37 5.60 -7.88
C ILE A 123 -8.48 4.28 -7.12
N GLY A 124 -9.55 4.06 -6.36
CA GLY A 124 -9.80 2.79 -5.69
C GLY A 124 -9.89 1.63 -6.69
N ILE A 125 -10.71 1.77 -7.74
CA ILE A 125 -10.86 0.73 -8.78
C ILE A 125 -9.54 0.50 -9.53
N VAL A 126 -8.90 1.57 -9.99
CA VAL A 126 -7.63 1.49 -10.73
C VAL A 126 -6.55 0.86 -9.86
N ALA A 127 -6.46 1.22 -8.58
CA ALA A 127 -5.49 0.64 -7.66
C ALA A 127 -5.74 -0.86 -7.42
N LEU A 128 -6.99 -1.31 -7.30
CA LEU A 128 -7.33 -2.73 -7.19
C LEU A 128 -6.83 -3.52 -8.42
N ALA A 129 -7.05 -2.98 -9.62
CA ALA A 129 -6.53 -3.58 -10.85
C ALA A 129 -4.98 -3.60 -10.86
N ILE A 130 -4.34 -2.47 -10.56
CA ILE A 130 -2.87 -2.37 -10.50
C ILE A 130 -2.28 -3.37 -9.50
N ILE A 131 -2.92 -3.58 -8.34
CA ILE A 131 -2.45 -4.55 -7.35
C ILE A 131 -2.52 -5.98 -7.90
N ASP A 132 -3.60 -6.36 -8.59
CA ASP A 132 -3.70 -7.72 -9.14
C ASP A 132 -2.70 -7.93 -10.28
N PHE A 133 -2.53 -6.93 -11.16
CA PHE A 133 -1.50 -6.94 -12.20
C PHE A 133 -0.10 -7.07 -11.59
N TYR A 134 0.22 -6.23 -10.61
CA TYR A 134 1.51 -6.26 -9.91
C TYR A 134 1.77 -7.62 -9.26
N ARG A 135 0.76 -8.24 -8.64
CA ARG A 135 0.88 -9.57 -8.04
C ARG A 135 1.17 -10.64 -9.08
N MET A 136 0.49 -10.60 -10.23
CA MET A 136 0.63 -11.59 -11.30
C MET A 136 2.02 -11.57 -11.95
N THR A 137 2.73 -10.45 -11.84
CA THR A 137 4.07 -10.28 -12.36
C THR A 137 5.14 -11.14 -11.67
N PHE A 138 4.91 -11.60 -10.45
CA PHE A 138 5.93 -12.34 -9.68
C PHE A 138 5.78 -13.86 -9.83
N LYS A 139 6.90 -14.54 -10.08
CA LYS A 139 7.04 -16.00 -10.04
C LYS A 139 8.31 -16.37 -9.30
N TYR A 140 8.19 -17.33 -8.38
CA TYR A 140 9.31 -17.89 -7.62
C TYR A 140 9.53 -19.33 -8.06
N THR A 141 10.77 -19.70 -8.33
CA THR A 141 11.15 -21.08 -8.64
C THR A 141 12.22 -21.49 -7.63
N ILE A 142 12.01 -22.64 -6.97
CA ILE A 142 13.00 -23.26 -6.10
C ILE A 142 13.51 -24.51 -6.81
N THR A 143 14.82 -24.54 -7.04
CA THR A 143 15.56 -25.65 -7.63
C THR A 143 16.47 -26.26 -6.55
N GLU A 144 17.13 -27.39 -6.84
CA GLU A 144 18.07 -28.05 -5.90
C GLU A 144 19.21 -27.15 -5.43
N ASN A 145 19.74 -26.29 -6.31
CA ASN A 145 20.94 -25.50 -6.04
C ASN A 145 20.68 -23.99 -6.01
N SER A 146 19.47 -23.53 -6.33
CA SER A 146 19.18 -22.11 -6.46
C SER A 146 17.71 -21.74 -6.20
N ILE A 147 17.53 -20.48 -5.80
CA ILE A 147 16.23 -19.80 -5.69
C ILE A 147 16.20 -18.73 -6.79
N GLU A 148 15.23 -18.83 -7.70
CA GLU A 148 15.00 -17.85 -8.76
C GLU A 148 13.75 -17.00 -8.47
N ILE A 149 13.92 -15.68 -8.55
CA ILE A 149 12.85 -14.69 -8.46
C ILE A 149 12.72 -14.02 -9.83
N LYS A 150 11.58 -14.24 -10.50
CA LYS A 150 11.27 -13.62 -11.80
C LYS A 150 10.20 -12.57 -11.60
N TYR A 151 10.45 -11.36 -12.09
CA TYR A 151 9.49 -10.26 -12.03
C TYR A 151 9.69 -9.22 -13.14
N GLY A 152 8.58 -8.65 -13.57
CA GLY A 152 8.49 -7.45 -14.41
C GLY A 152 7.40 -7.61 -15.46
N LEU A 153 6.67 -6.51 -15.71
CA LEU A 153 5.54 -6.49 -16.64
C LEU A 153 6.01 -6.31 -18.10
N PHE A 154 7.04 -5.47 -18.28
CA PHE A 154 7.62 -5.15 -19.59
C PHE A 154 9.07 -5.63 -19.74
N ASN A 155 9.87 -5.55 -18.66
CA ASN A 155 11.24 -6.05 -18.62
C ASN A 155 11.29 -7.32 -17.75
N ALA A 156 11.76 -8.43 -18.31
CA ALA A 156 11.89 -9.69 -17.59
C ALA A 156 13.12 -9.67 -16.67
N ASN A 157 12.98 -9.10 -15.47
CA ASN A 157 14.04 -9.16 -14.46
C ASN A 157 14.06 -10.56 -13.85
N LYS A 158 15.26 -11.12 -13.73
CA LYS A 158 15.51 -12.41 -13.08
C LYS A 158 16.61 -12.21 -12.06
N HIS A 159 16.32 -12.55 -10.81
CA HIS A 159 17.31 -12.62 -9.74
C HIS A 159 17.46 -14.08 -9.35
N MET A 160 18.69 -14.59 -9.36
CA MET A 160 19.00 -15.95 -8.94
C MET A 160 19.96 -15.91 -7.77
N VAL A 161 19.68 -16.73 -6.76
CA VAL A 161 20.51 -16.89 -5.56
C VAL A 161 20.85 -18.35 -5.40
N LEU A 162 22.14 -18.69 -5.40
CA LEU A 162 22.57 -20.06 -5.14
C LEU A 162 22.40 -20.39 -3.65
N LEU A 163 21.91 -21.59 -3.35
CA LEU A 163 21.67 -22.06 -1.98
C LEU A 163 22.95 -22.11 -1.16
N ASN A 164 24.10 -22.44 -1.77
CA ASN A 164 25.40 -22.43 -1.12
C ASN A 164 25.82 -21.05 -0.55
N HIS A 165 25.22 -19.96 -1.04
CA HIS A 165 25.49 -18.61 -0.53
C HIS A 165 24.44 -18.13 0.49
N VAL A 166 23.39 -18.92 0.73
CA VAL A 166 22.36 -18.60 1.72
C VAL A 166 22.84 -19.07 3.09
N THR A 167 23.07 -18.13 3.99
CA THR A 167 23.57 -18.41 5.34
C THR A 167 22.42 -18.72 6.31
N ASN A 168 21.27 -18.10 6.11
CA ASN A 168 20.10 -18.29 6.96
C ASN A 168 18.79 -18.07 6.18
N VAL A 169 17.71 -18.64 6.66
CA VAL A 169 16.36 -18.44 6.11
C VAL A 169 15.47 -17.91 7.23
N LEU A 170 14.75 -16.83 6.97
CA LEU A 170 13.84 -16.22 7.94
C LEU A 170 12.39 -16.37 7.46
N LEU A 171 11.51 -16.83 8.35
CA LEU A 171 10.06 -16.84 8.13
C LEU A 171 9.44 -15.59 8.78
N LYS A 172 9.03 -14.61 7.97
CA LYS A 172 8.31 -13.41 8.45
C LYS A 172 6.81 -13.57 8.21
N ARG A 173 6.02 -13.45 9.28
CA ARG A 173 4.55 -13.41 9.22
C ARG A 173 3.99 -12.49 10.30
N SER A 174 3.10 -11.59 9.90
CA SER A 174 2.30 -10.77 10.81
C SER A 174 1.14 -11.58 11.40
N PHE A 175 0.53 -11.12 12.49
CA PHE A 175 -0.65 -11.79 13.08
C PHE A 175 -1.78 -12.04 12.06
N LEU A 176 -2.11 -11.02 11.26
CA LEU A 176 -3.09 -11.13 10.16
C LEU A 176 -2.67 -12.16 9.10
N GLU A 177 -1.38 -12.24 8.77
CA GLU A 177 -0.86 -13.18 7.76
C GLU A 177 -0.92 -14.62 8.28
N ARG A 178 -0.64 -14.82 9.58
CA ARG A 178 -0.80 -16.11 10.26
C ARG A 178 -2.25 -16.59 10.22
N LEU A 179 -3.22 -15.72 10.50
CA LEU A 179 -4.65 -16.05 10.45
C LEU A 179 -5.09 -16.46 9.04
N ILE A 180 -4.55 -15.81 8.01
CA ILE A 180 -4.91 -16.04 6.62
C ILE A 180 -4.12 -17.23 6.00
N GLY A 181 -3.14 -17.78 6.73
CA GLY A 181 -2.32 -18.93 6.33
C GLY A 181 -1.21 -18.61 5.34
N VAL A 182 -0.70 -17.37 5.37
CA VAL A 182 0.29 -16.84 4.44
C VAL A 182 1.56 -16.41 5.18
N GLY A 183 2.72 -16.53 4.54
CA GLY A 183 3.98 -16.03 5.08
C GLY A 183 4.99 -15.67 4.00
N HIS A 184 6.06 -15.02 4.44
CA HIS A 184 7.16 -14.58 3.60
C HIS A 184 8.44 -15.28 4.02
N ILE A 185 9.15 -15.87 3.07
CA ILE A 185 10.40 -16.58 3.32
C ILE A 185 11.53 -15.74 2.74
N ILE A 186 12.40 -15.24 3.61
CA ILE A 186 13.49 -14.33 3.28
C ILE A 186 14.80 -15.13 3.36
N PRO A 187 15.39 -15.52 2.22
CA PRO A 187 16.74 -16.06 2.21
C PRO A 187 17.72 -14.93 2.52
N VAL A 188 18.60 -15.15 3.49
CA VAL A 188 19.65 -14.21 3.89
C VAL A 188 20.96 -14.73 3.33
N SER A 189 21.57 -13.98 2.41
CA SER A 189 22.91 -14.30 1.89
C SER A 189 23.96 -13.34 2.44
N SER A 190 25.21 -13.80 2.45
CA SER A 190 26.39 -12.98 2.80
C SER A 190 26.54 -11.73 1.91
N SER A 191 25.95 -11.73 0.72
CA SER A 191 25.96 -10.63 -0.26
C SER A 191 24.90 -9.55 0.00
N GLY A 192 24.11 -9.66 1.08
CA GLY A 192 23.08 -8.67 1.44
C GLY A 192 21.69 -8.92 0.84
N ILE A 193 21.46 -10.06 0.18
CA ILE A 193 20.10 -10.47 -0.20
C ILE A 193 19.30 -10.70 1.09
N GLY A 194 18.10 -10.11 1.15
CA GLY A 194 17.26 -10.05 2.35
C GLY A 194 17.41 -8.74 3.14
N SER A 195 18.55 -8.07 3.08
CA SER A 195 18.69 -6.70 3.62
C SER A 195 17.83 -5.80 2.75
N GLY A 196 16.68 -5.34 3.25
CA GLY A 196 15.78 -4.49 2.48
C GLY A 196 16.54 -3.28 1.95
N ASP A 197 16.26 -2.87 0.70
CA ASP A 197 16.77 -1.66 0.04
C ASP A 197 16.29 -0.35 0.71
N LYS A 198 16.06 -0.36 2.03
CA LYS A 198 16.22 0.83 2.84
C LYS A 198 17.72 0.98 3.12
N GLY A 199 18.46 1.23 2.04
CA GLY A 199 19.67 2.05 2.15
C GLY A 199 19.26 3.28 2.94
N VAL A 200 20.00 3.52 4.01
CA VAL A 200 19.87 4.68 4.87
C VAL A 200 19.83 5.92 3.97
N LEU A 201 18.67 6.54 3.82
CA LEU A 201 18.57 7.90 3.30
C LEU A 201 19.16 8.80 4.39
N GLY A 202 20.49 8.87 4.39
CA GLY A 202 21.35 9.39 5.45
C GLY A 202 22.82 8.98 5.30
N GLY A 203 23.16 8.17 4.28
CA GLY A 203 24.50 8.11 3.72
C GLY A 203 24.65 9.10 2.57
N VAL A 204 24.50 10.40 2.83
CA VAL A 204 25.12 11.40 1.97
C VAL A 204 26.62 11.18 2.13
N THR A 205 27.25 10.78 1.05
CA THR A 205 28.71 10.72 0.91
C THR A 205 29.32 11.98 1.51
N ALA A 206 30.33 11.79 2.35
CA ALA A 206 31.16 12.84 2.91
C ALA A 206 31.56 13.85 1.82
N ASP A 207 31.03 15.07 1.90
CA ASP A 207 31.83 16.27 2.11
C ASP A 207 30.91 17.49 2.28
N VAL A 208 31.45 18.56 2.84
CA VAL A 208 30.83 19.89 3.09
C VAL A 208 30.04 19.99 4.40
N GLY A 209 30.77 20.42 5.43
CA GLY A 209 30.21 20.93 6.68
C GLY A 209 29.15 22.00 6.43
N SER A 210 27.95 21.75 6.92
CA SER A 210 26.97 22.80 7.17
C SER A 210 26.05 22.35 8.31
N LYS A 211 26.17 23.10 9.40
CA LYS A 211 25.20 23.13 10.49
C LYS A 211 23.81 23.37 9.90
N VAL A 212 22.93 22.37 9.95
CA VAL A 212 21.48 22.60 10.00
C VAL A 212 20.89 21.67 11.04
N SER A 213 21.00 22.10 12.30
CA SER A 213 20.09 21.69 13.36
C SER A 213 18.97 22.73 13.45
N VAL A 214 17.90 22.60 12.67
CA VAL A 214 16.65 23.33 12.94
C VAL A 214 15.47 22.50 12.45
N GLY A 215 14.58 22.12 13.36
CA GLY A 215 13.23 21.63 13.05
C GLY A 215 13.01 20.17 13.42
N GLY A 216 12.43 19.93 14.60
CA GLY A 216 12.28 18.61 15.20
C GLY A 216 11.56 17.58 14.31
N PHE A 217 12.24 16.47 14.08
CA PHE A 217 11.62 15.16 13.94
C PHE A 217 12.52 14.17 14.68
N MET A 218 12.17 13.91 15.94
CA MET A 218 12.75 12.86 16.78
C MET A 218 12.27 11.50 16.25
N GLY A 219 12.73 11.12 15.05
CA GLY A 219 12.44 9.84 14.44
C GLY A 219 13.54 8.86 14.80
N GLY A 220 13.34 8.09 15.87
CA GLY A 220 14.30 7.11 16.41
C GLY A 220 15.06 6.37 15.31
N ILE A 221 16.38 6.53 15.31
CA ILE A 221 17.29 5.84 14.40
C ILE A 221 17.33 4.38 14.86
N SER A 222 16.43 3.56 14.32
CA SER A 222 16.46 2.11 14.47
C SER A 222 17.65 1.56 13.70
N THR A 223 18.71 1.20 14.42
CA THR A 223 19.97 0.61 13.95
C THR A 223 19.86 -0.88 13.63
N GLU A 224 18.65 -1.42 13.52
CA GLU A 224 18.44 -2.82 13.16
C GLU A 224 17.97 -2.90 11.71
N LYS A 225 18.69 -3.68 10.88
CA LYS A 225 18.31 -3.96 9.49
C LYS A 225 16.96 -4.68 9.50
N GLU A 226 15.88 -3.91 9.41
CA GLU A 226 14.56 -4.52 9.31
C GLU A 226 14.47 -5.22 7.95
N PHE A 227 14.46 -6.55 7.96
CA PHE A 227 14.19 -7.36 6.78
C PHE A 227 12.74 -7.08 6.33
N VAL A 228 12.58 -6.09 5.45
CA VAL A 228 11.28 -5.74 4.87
C VAL A 228 10.99 -6.76 3.77
N ALA A 229 9.98 -7.60 3.99
CA ALA A 229 9.51 -8.54 2.99
C ALA A 229 9.04 -7.77 1.73
N ASN A 230 9.85 -7.83 0.68
CA ASN A 230 9.58 -7.25 -0.62
C ASN A 230 9.50 -8.40 -1.64
N PRO A 231 8.44 -8.50 -2.47
CA PRO A 231 8.32 -9.52 -3.50
C PRO A 231 9.55 -9.71 -4.41
N LYS A 232 10.42 -8.70 -4.53
CA LYS A 232 11.65 -8.74 -5.32
C LYS A 232 12.82 -9.48 -4.63
N ASN A 233 12.86 -9.49 -3.30
CA ASN A 233 14.02 -9.95 -2.52
C ASN A 233 13.67 -11.14 -1.60
N CYS A 234 12.42 -11.62 -1.63
CA CYS A 234 11.98 -12.76 -0.83
C CYS A 234 10.88 -13.54 -1.54
N ILE A 235 10.68 -14.80 -1.13
CA ILE A 235 9.54 -15.60 -1.53
C ILE A 235 8.32 -15.06 -0.77
N TYR A 236 7.60 -14.15 -1.42
CA TYR A 236 6.55 -13.35 -0.80
C TYR A 236 5.19 -14.03 -0.91
N GLY A 237 4.50 -14.11 0.22
CA GLY A 237 3.05 -14.33 0.21
C GLY A 237 2.63 -15.74 -0.17
N VAL A 238 3.41 -16.76 0.22
CA VAL A 238 3.15 -18.16 -0.11
C VAL A 238 2.19 -18.82 0.87
N SER A 239 1.39 -19.76 0.36
CA SER A 239 0.49 -20.58 1.19
C SER A 239 1.28 -21.67 1.91
N LYS A 240 0.89 -22.00 3.14
CA LYS A 240 1.56 -23.02 3.97
C LYS A 240 3.09 -22.77 4.07
N PRO A 241 3.51 -21.58 4.54
CA PRO A 241 4.91 -21.17 4.52
C PRO A 241 5.83 -22.05 5.37
N GLU A 242 5.30 -22.73 6.40
CA GLU A 242 6.08 -23.61 7.28
C GLU A 242 6.67 -24.81 6.54
N LYS A 243 5.89 -25.43 5.62
CA LYS A 243 6.37 -26.57 4.82
C LYS A 243 7.52 -26.17 3.89
N ILE A 244 7.37 -25.02 3.24
CA ILE A 244 8.39 -24.50 2.30
C ILE A 244 9.65 -24.08 3.07
N PHE A 245 9.47 -23.54 4.28
CA PHE A 245 10.58 -23.20 5.17
C PHE A 245 11.37 -24.43 5.62
N GLU A 246 10.68 -25.50 6.03
CA GLU A 246 11.32 -26.78 6.39
C GLU A 246 12.06 -27.41 5.22
N GLU A 247 11.45 -27.38 4.02
CA GLU A 247 12.09 -27.90 2.82
C GLU A 247 13.37 -27.13 2.47
N LEU A 248 13.34 -25.80 2.51
CA LEU A 248 14.54 -24.98 2.28
C LEU A 248 15.61 -25.23 3.35
N ARG A 249 15.21 -25.37 4.61
CA ARG A 249 16.14 -25.67 5.70
C ARG A 249 16.80 -27.05 5.55
N SER A 250 16.08 -28.03 5.00
CA SER A 250 16.64 -29.37 4.76
C SER A 250 17.67 -29.43 3.63
N LYS A 251 17.71 -28.41 2.76
CA LYS A 251 18.61 -28.32 1.59
C LYS A 251 19.85 -27.44 1.82
N LEU A 252 19.96 -26.81 3.00
CA LEU A 252 21.09 -25.99 3.45
C LEU A 252 21.99 -26.81 4.37
#